data_AF-A0A0J6SC26-F1
#
_entry.id   AF-A0A0J6SC26-F1
#
_cell.length_a   1.000
_cell.length_b   1.000
_cell.length_c   1.000
_cell.angle_alpha   90.00
_cell.angle_beta   90.00
_cell.angle_gamma   90.00
#
_symmetry.space_group_name_H-M   'P 1'
#
loop_
_entity.id
_entity.type
_entity.pdbx_description
1 polymer ?
#
loop_
_entity_poly.entity_id
_entity_poly.type
_entity_poly.pdbx_seq_one_letter_code
_entity_poly.pdbx_strand_id
1 'polypeptide(L)'
;MASDPKLHIKAKLTEVEAAIRLRMSPELLEYFTRVQAKAGIARKLACEIKDGLRWYEEAELVAFDKFLREPWPVKKGRSRPHMPEKVRLEIKLEANCACAICNHGANCEAAHIEPVSQTLSHHPAGLVWLCPNHHTDFDKGVYMPRDVDLATVKAVKQVLVNRRVRQWTIERNASLAVLRLVRQVEEIGGLLANVDFTAAHGAVLAMARKDLATLEVTAAEAAATQSEAGPVAQSYAKFAAKVASSAKRARALPEPRIPTFAATVVEARDEFLRDAAMTPCPLCTGSGSWDGSDCPACGGEGYVAAADARRIDVSAYQAVDCPVCDGCGQRNGSLCPACGGECRMQRRHAEAVETRDYEEVACPLCEGVGRRAGEECPACGGERTMERHIADTLDLAAYDLVKCSLCAGSGQLGGYDCPPCAGEGRLERQLADRYDWSQYDLVKCPSCGGTGQRHDYDCRSCNGEGQVYRRQLDWIGD
;
A
#
# COMPACT_ATOMS: atom_id res chain seq x y z
N MET A 1 -40.85 25.37 -41.68
CA MET A 1 -40.17 24.11 -41.32
C MET A 1 -39.07 24.47 -40.35
N ALA A 2 -39.39 24.42 -39.05
CA ALA A 2 -38.50 24.82 -37.98
C ALA A 2 -37.55 23.66 -37.66
N SER A 3 -36.26 23.99 -37.60
CA SER A 3 -35.17 23.15 -37.12
C SER A 3 -35.36 22.82 -35.64
N ASP A 4 -35.43 21.53 -35.32
CA ASP A 4 -35.48 21.03 -33.94
C ASP A 4 -34.04 20.78 -33.45
N PRO A 5 -33.54 21.51 -32.43
CA PRO A 5 -32.20 21.32 -31.92
C PRO A 5 -32.21 20.10 -31.00
N LYS A 6 -31.56 19.00 -31.42
CA LYS A 6 -31.31 17.86 -30.54
C LYS A 6 -30.54 18.34 -29.31
N LEU A 7 -31.23 18.39 -28.18
CA LEU A 7 -30.66 18.52 -26.84
C LEU A 7 -29.54 17.47 -26.70
N HIS A 8 -28.28 17.91 -26.72
CA HIS A 8 -27.19 17.13 -26.15
C HIS A 8 -27.39 17.12 -24.63
N ILE A 9 -28.13 16.14 -24.13
CA ILE A 9 -28.17 15.85 -22.70
C ILE A 9 -26.73 15.46 -22.32
N LYS A 10 -26.03 16.36 -21.62
CA LYS A 10 -24.70 16.06 -21.10
C LYS A 10 -24.84 14.90 -20.12
N ALA A 11 -24.10 13.82 -20.35
CA ALA A 11 -24.09 12.67 -19.47
C ALA A 11 -23.47 13.08 -18.13
N LYS A 12 -24.30 13.23 -17.11
CA LYS A 12 -23.86 13.45 -15.73
C LYS A 12 -23.63 12.10 -15.06
N LEU A 13 -22.52 11.98 -14.35
CA LEU A 13 -22.10 10.79 -13.63
C LEU A 13 -22.36 10.97 -12.14
N THR A 14 -22.82 9.92 -11.48
CA THR A 14 -22.89 9.82 -10.02
C THR A 14 -21.48 9.83 -9.41
N GLU A 15 -21.38 10.02 -8.09
CA GLU A 15 -20.10 10.00 -7.37
C GLU A 15 -19.33 8.68 -7.53
N VAL A 16 -20.02 7.54 -7.52
CA VAL A 16 -19.40 6.21 -7.72
C VAL A 16 -18.96 6.02 -9.18
N GLU A 17 -19.74 6.49 -10.16
CA GLU A 17 -19.35 6.46 -11.57
C GLU A 17 -18.14 7.37 -11.85
N ALA A 18 -18.12 8.55 -11.25
CA ALA A 18 -16.97 9.46 -11.30
C ALA A 18 -15.73 8.83 -10.65
N ALA A 19 -15.88 8.14 -9.52
CA ALA A 19 -14.81 7.42 -8.84
C ALA A 19 -14.21 6.29 -9.70
N ILE A 20 -15.06 5.47 -10.34
CA ILE A 20 -14.64 4.45 -11.31
C ILE A 20 -13.90 5.09 -12.48
N ARG A 21 -14.42 6.22 -13.00
CA ARG A 21 -13.90 6.90 -14.18
C ARG A 21 -12.53 7.55 -13.95
N LEU A 22 -12.33 8.15 -12.77
CA LEU A 22 -11.07 8.80 -12.38
C LEU A 22 -10.12 7.87 -11.63
N ARG A 23 -10.61 6.69 -11.23
CA ARG A 23 -9.87 5.71 -10.43
C ARG A 23 -9.37 6.31 -9.11
N MET A 24 -10.25 7.07 -8.46
CA MET A 24 -10.06 7.75 -7.18
C MET A 24 -11.31 7.52 -6.34
N SER A 25 -11.18 7.44 -5.02
CA SER A 25 -12.32 7.20 -4.15
C SER A 25 -13.40 8.31 -4.21
N PRO A 26 -14.68 7.97 -3.97
CA PRO A 26 -15.75 8.94 -3.77
C PRO A 26 -15.37 10.02 -2.75
N GLU A 27 -14.73 9.65 -1.63
CA GLU A 27 -14.35 10.56 -0.56
C GLU A 27 -13.26 11.56 -0.99
N LEU A 28 -12.36 11.14 -1.88
CA LEU A 28 -11.35 12.04 -2.44
C LEU A 28 -11.98 13.00 -3.47
N LEU A 29 -12.94 12.54 -4.27
CA LEU A 29 -13.68 13.41 -5.18
C LEU A 29 -14.50 14.44 -4.43
N GLU A 30 -15.22 14.04 -3.37
CA GLU A 30 -15.92 14.96 -2.46
C GLU A 30 -14.93 16.03 -1.94
N TYR A 31 -13.78 15.61 -1.44
CA TYR A 31 -12.78 16.53 -0.91
C TYR A 31 -12.38 17.60 -1.92
N PHE A 32 -12.19 17.22 -3.19
CA PHE A 32 -11.86 18.16 -4.26
C PHE A 32 -12.99 19.11 -4.67
N THR A 33 -14.25 18.80 -4.35
CA THR A 33 -15.36 19.76 -4.54
C THR A 33 -15.33 20.86 -3.47
N ARG A 34 -14.80 20.56 -2.29
CA ARG A 34 -14.79 21.46 -1.12
C ARG A 34 -13.50 22.27 -1.03
N VAL A 35 -12.37 21.66 -1.36
CA VAL A 35 -11.03 22.19 -1.14
C VAL A 35 -10.28 22.30 -2.47
N GLN A 36 -9.45 23.35 -2.61
CA GLN A 36 -8.54 23.47 -3.75
C GLN A 36 -7.49 22.36 -3.72
N ALA A 37 -7.33 21.63 -4.82
CA ALA A 37 -6.38 20.51 -4.87
C ALA A 37 -4.92 20.99 -4.77
N LYS A 38 -4.59 22.08 -5.47
CA LYS A 38 -3.24 22.66 -5.52
C LYS A 38 -3.18 23.93 -4.68
N ALA A 39 -2.17 24.02 -3.80
CA ALA A 39 -1.99 25.19 -2.95
C ALA A 39 -1.82 26.47 -3.78
N GLY A 40 -2.66 27.48 -3.51
CA GLY A 40 -2.59 28.77 -4.19
C GLY A 40 -3.26 28.83 -5.57
N ILE A 41 -3.86 27.74 -6.05
CA ILE A 41 -4.65 27.73 -7.29
C ILE A 41 -6.11 27.48 -6.92
N ALA A 42 -6.96 28.49 -7.09
CA ALA A 42 -8.38 28.45 -6.73
C ALA A 42 -9.23 27.62 -7.72
N ARG A 43 -8.84 26.37 -7.97
CA ARG A 43 -9.58 25.40 -8.79
C ARG A 43 -10.05 24.24 -7.92
N LYS A 44 -11.37 24.03 -7.93
CA LYS A 44 -12.07 22.91 -7.28
C LYS A 44 -12.75 22.05 -8.34
N LEU A 45 -13.07 20.82 -8.00
CA LEU A 45 -13.85 19.94 -8.86
C LEU A 45 -15.31 20.42 -8.85
N ALA A 46 -15.83 20.79 -10.02
CA ALA A 46 -17.23 21.22 -10.09
C ALA A 46 -18.18 20.00 -10.03
N CYS A 47 -19.24 20.14 -9.24
CA CYS A 47 -20.33 19.18 -9.17
C CYS A 47 -21.67 19.90 -8.98
N GLU A 48 -22.75 19.25 -9.39
CA GLU A 48 -24.11 19.64 -9.07
C GLU A 48 -24.62 18.81 -7.90
N ILE A 49 -25.32 19.44 -6.96
CA ILE A 49 -25.99 18.74 -5.87
C ILE A 49 -27.49 18.71 -6.19
N LYS A 50 -28.04 17.51 -6.33
CA LYS A 50 -29.47 17.27 -6.56
C LYS A 50 -29.94 16.15 -5.63
N ASP A 51 -30.99 16.43 -4.86
CA ASP A 51 -31.57 15.48 -3.88
C ASP A 51 -30.54 14.94 -2.86
N GLY A 52 -29.57 15.78 -2.49
CA GLY A 52 -28.49 15.41 -1.57
C GLY A 52 -27.36 14.57 -2.19
N LEU A 53 -27.45 14.25 -3.49
CA LEU A 53 -26.45 13.49 -4.23
C LEU A 53 -25.60 14.39 -5.13
N ARG A 54 -24.33 14.04 -5.31
CA ARG A 54 -23.40 14.75 -6.20
C ARG A 54 -23.39 14.15 -7.60
N TRP A 55 -23.48 15.04 -8.57
CA TRP A 55 -23.45 14.73 -10.00
C TRP A 55 -22.32 15.50 -10.67
N TYR A 56 -21.57 14.80 -11.52
CA TYR A 56 -20.37 15.31 -12.16
C TYR A 56 -20.54 15.31 -13.67
N GLU A 57 -20.16 16.41 -14.31
CA GLU A 57 -20.06 16.49 -15.76
C GLU A 57 -18.84 15.71 -16.23
N GLU A 58 -18.98 14.79 -17.19
CA GLU A 58 -17.85 13.99 -17.66
C GLU A 58 -16.69 14.85 -18.18
N ALA A 59 -17.01 15.92 -18.92
CA ALA A 59 -16.01 16.86 -19.42
C ALA A 59 -15.23 17.55 -18.29
N GLU A 60 -15.89 17.83 -17.17
CA GLU A 60 -15.24 18.41 -16.00
C GLU A 60 -14.31 17.40 -15.32
N LEU A 61 -14.75 16.15 -15.14
CA LEU A 61 -13.91 15.09 -14.58
C LEU A 61 -12.62 14.91 -15.39
N VAL A 62 -12.72 14.86 -16.72
CA VAL A 62 -11.56 14.76 -17.61
C VAL A 62 -10.65 15.98 -17.48
N ALA A 63 -11.23 17.18 -17.48
CA ALA A 63 -10.46 18.41 -17.35
C ALA A 63 -9.77 18.52 -15.98
N PHE A 64 -10.42 18.02 -14.93
CA PHE A 64 -9.91 18.05 -13.56
C PHE A 64 -8.81 17.00 -13.34
N ASP A 65 -8.95 15.78 -13.86
CA ASP A 65 -7.89 14.77 -13.86
C ASP A 65 -6.62 15.27 -14.56
N LYS A 66 -6.78 15.87 -15.74
CA LYS A 66 -5.67 16.51 -16.46
C LYS A 66 -4.99 17.58 -15.61
N PHE A 67 -5.79 18.44 -14.96
CA PHE A 67 -5.27 19.46 -14.04
C PHE A 67 -4.49 18.87 -12.87
N LEU A 68 -4.98 17.79 -12.26
CA LEU A 68 -4.28 17.13 -11.14
C LEU A 68 -2.93 16.56 -11.58
N ARG A 69 -2.78 16.12 -12.84
CA ARG A 69 -1.52 15.56 -13.37
C ARG A 69 -0.46 16.61 -13.63
N GLU A 70 -0.84 17.84 -13.99
CA GLU A 70 0.09 18.95 -14.18
C GLU A 70 0.92 19.23 -12.91
N PRO A 71 2.15 19.77 -13.02
CA PRO A 71 2.97 20.20 -11.88
C PRO A 71 2.21 21.02 -10.83
N TRP A 72 2.55 20.80 -9.56
CA TRP A 72 1.94 21.45 -8.41
C TRP A 72 2.84 22.59 -7.90
N PRO A 73 2.26 23.71 -7.41
CA PRO A 73 3.06 24.83 -6.95
C PRO A 73 3.99 24.48 -5.79
N VAL A 74 5.25 24.89 -5.91
CA VAL A 74 6.27 24.76 -4.86
C VAL A 74 6.36 26.08 -4.10
N LYS A 75 6.22 26.03 -2.76
CA LYS A 75 6.36 27.21 -1.92
C LYS A 75 7.82 27.70 -1.97
N LYS A 76 8.01 29.03 -1.98
CA LYS A 76 9.34 29.65 -1.92
C LYS A 76 10.18 29.05 -0.78
N GLY A 77 11.38 28.59 -1.08
CA GLY A 77 12.31 27.95 -0.11
C GLY A 77 12.07 26.46 0.14
N ARG A 78 11.16 25.80 -0.61
CA ARG A 78 11.00 24.34 -0.60
C ARG A 78 11.43 23.77 -1.95
N SER A 79 11.80 22.49 -1.96
CA SER A 79 12.15 21.73 -3.17
C SER A 79 11.01 20.87 -3.71
N ARG A 80 9.92 20.69 -2.95
CA ARG A 80 8.79 19.81 -3.28
C ARG A 80 7.45 20.49 -3.00
N PRO A 81 6.40 20.24 -3.79
CA PRO A 81 5.06 20.75 -3.52
C PRO A 81 4.46 20.09 -2.28
N HIS A 82 3.50 20.75 -1.63
CA HIS A 82 2.78 20.20 -0.47
C HIS A 82 1.79 19.11 -0.93
N MET A 83 1.82 17.94 -0.28
CA MET A 83 0.85 16.87 -0.49
C MET A 83 -0.35 17.05 0.46
N PRO A 84 -1.58 17.17 -0.05
CA PRO A 84 -2.78 17.19 0.79
C PRO A 84 -2.92 15.90 1.58
N GLU A 85 -3.32 16.00 2.85
CA GLU A 85 -3.49 14.82 3.71
C GLU A 85 -4.52 13.83 3.13
N LYS A 86 -5.56 14.31 2.46
CA LYS A 86 -6.57 13.44 1.86
C LYS A 86 -6.04 12.61 0.69
N VAL A 87 -5.07 13.14 -0.07
CA VAL A 87 -4.33 12.39 -1.09
C VAL A 87 -3.45 11.33 -0.44
N ARG A 88 -2.73 11.68 0.63
CA ARG A 88 -1.93 10.70 1.41
C ARG A 88 -2.81 9.56 1.95
N LEU A 89 -3.98 9.89 2.49
CA LEU A 89 -4.94 8.92 3.01
C LEU A 89 -5.50 8.02 1.91
N GLU A 90 -5.78 8.54 0.72
CA GLU A 90 -6.19 7.75 -0.45
C GLU A 90 -5.19 6.63 -0.73
N ILE A 91 -3.91 6.99 -0.83
CA ILE A 91 -2.83 6.03 -1.15
C ILE A 91 -2.64 5.01 -0.02
N LYS A 92 -2.76 5.44 1.23
CA LYS A 92 -2.75 4.54 2.38
C LYS A 92 -3.89 3.52 2.33
N LEU A 93 -5.12 3.97 2.05
CA LEU A 93 -6.30 3.09 1.98
C LEU A 93 -6.26 2.16 0.76
N GLU A 94 -5.74 2.64 -0.37
CA GLU A 94 -5.52 1.85 -1.58
C GLU A 94 -4.64 0.62 -1.30
N ALA A 95 -3.61 0.78 -0.47
CA ALA A 95 -2.71 -0.28 -0.02
C ALA A 95 -3.14 -0.98 1.28
N ASN A 96 -4.42 -0.85 1.68
CA ASN A 96 -4.97 -1.46 2.89
C ASN A 96 -4.18 -1.13 4.18
N CYS A 97 -3.73 0.12 4.31
CA CYS A 97 -2.95 0.64 5.42
C CYS A 97 -1.58 -0.03 5.63
N ALA A 98 -1.08 -0.78 4.67
CA ALA A 98 0.19 -1.50 4.75
C ALA A 98 1.04 -1.27 3.49
N CYS A 99 2.34 -1.54 3.58
CA CYS A 99 3.26 -1.45 2.45
C CYS A 99 2.73 -2.27 1.26
N ALA A 100 2.63 -1.66 0.09
CA ALA A 100 2.13 -2.29 -1.13
C ALA A 100 2.96 -3.51 -1.59
N ILE A 101 4.21 -3.61 -1.11
CA ILE A 101 5.16 -4.66 -1.50
C ILE A 101 5.19 -5.78 -0.44
N CYS A 102 5.57 -5.47 0.79
CA CYS A 102 5.75 -6.48 1.84
C CYS A 102 4.62 -6.56 2.86
N ASN A 103 3.54 -5.77 2.70
CA ASN A 103 2.41 -5.72 3.61
C ASN A 103 2.75 -5.33 5.07
N HIS A 104 3.91 -4.70 5.29
CA HIS A 104 4.28 -4.16 6.60
C HIS A 104 3.41 -2.94 6.97
N GLY A 105 2.81 -2.94 8.17
CA GLY A 105 1.80 -1.95 8.57
C GLY A 105 2.30 -0.67 9.25
N ALA A 106 3.58 -0.59 9.65
CA ALA A 106 4.10 0.54 10.42
C ALA A 106 4.92 1.53 9.56
N ASN A 107 4.89 2.80 9.96
CA ASN A 107 5.74 3.90 9.46
C ASN A 107 5.80 4.07 7.93
N CYS A 108 4.77 3.63 7.21
CA CYS A 108 4.71 3.76 5.77
C CYS A 108 4.38 5.19 5.32
N GLU A 109 4.77 5.51 4.09
CA GLU A 109 4.55 6.81 3.45
C GLU A 109 4.14 6.68 1.98
N ALA A 110 3.61 7.79 1.42
CA ALA A 110 3.25 7.86 0.02
C ALA A 110 4.49 8.20 -0.82
N ALA A 111 5.00 7.19 -1.50
CA ALA A 111 6.13 7.26 -2.41
C ALA A 111 5.68 7.68 -3.80
N HIS A 112 6.52 8.45 -4.52
CA HIS A 112 6.28 8.80 -5.91
C HIS A 112 6.83 7.72 -6.84
N ILE A 113 5.99 7.16 -7.70
CA ILE A 113 6.40 6.15 -8.69
C ILE A 113 7.41 6.74 -9.69
N GLU A 114 7.19 7.99 -10.11
CA GLU A 114 8.17 8.76 -10.88
C GLU A 114 8.66 9.91 -9.99
N PRO A 115 9.99 10.17 -9.90
CA PRO A 115 10.53 11.10 -8.93
C PRO A 115 9.83 12.46 -8.92
N VAL A 116 9.44 12.94 -7.74
CA VAL A 116 8.73 14.23 -7.61
C VAL A 116 9.57 15.40 -8.11
N SER A 117 10.90 15.28 -8.12
CA SER A 117 11.80 16.27 -8.71
C SER A 117 11.61 16.44 -10.23
N GLN A 118 11.06 15.44 -10.91
CA GLN A 118 10.78 15.45 -12.34
C GLN A 118 9.32 15.84 -12.63
N THR A 119 8.37 15.25 -11.89
CA THR A 119 6.93 15.44 -12.18
C THR A 119 6.33 16.64 -11.46
N LEU A 120 6.83 16.96 -10.26
CA LEU A 120 6.25 17.90 -9.31
C LEU A 120 4.74 17.65 -9.07
N SER A 121 4.28 16.40 -9.21
CA SER A 121 2.86 16.06 -9.15
C SER A 121 2.55 15.12 -7.99
N HIS A 122 1.45 15.38 -7.30
CA HIS A 122 0.90 14.51 -6.25
C HIS A 122 -0.37 13.80 -6.72
N HIS A 123 -0.53 13.61 -8.03
CA HIS A 123 -1.66 12.87 -8.57
C HIS A 123 -1.69 11.43 -8.01
N PRO A 124 -2.83 10.92 -7.49
CA PRO A 124 -2.89 9.59 -6.86
C PRO A 124 -2.36 8.43 -7.73
N ALA A 125 -2.59 8.48 -9.05
CA ALA A 125 -2.06 7.48 -9.99
C ALA A 125 -0.53 7.40 -10.06
N GLY A 126 0.19 8.45 -9.63
CA GLY A 126 1.66 8.48 -9.59
C GLY A 126 2.25 8.18 -8.22
N LEU A 127 1.44 7.70 -7.26
CA LEU A 127 1.84 7.46 -5.88
C LEU A 127 1.59 6.00 -5.47
N VAL A 128 2.40 5.47 -4.55
CA VAL A 128 2.23 4.13 -3.95
C VAL A 128 2.59 4.17 -2.46
N TRP A 129 1.97 3.33 -1.63
CA TRP A 129 2.23 3.32 -0.18
C TRP A 129 3.34 2.32 0.16
N LEU A 130 4.46 2.77 0.71
CA LEU A 130 5.63 1.92 0.99
C LEU A 130 6.14 2.10 2.43
N CYS A 131 6.72 1.05 3.01
CA CYS A 131 7.45 1.15 4.27
C CYS A 131 8.82 1.83 4.05
N PRO A 132 9.49 2.33 5.10
CA PRO A 132 10.75 3.08 4.96
C PRO A 132 11.85 2.31 4.22
N ASN A 133 11.92 0.98 4.42
CA ASN A 133 12.89 0.12 3.73
C ASN A 133 12.60 0.11 2.22
N HIS A 134 11.41 -0.38 1.81
CA HIS A 134 11.04 -0.43 0.40
C HIS A 134 10.97 0.96 -0.26
N HIS A 135 10.68 2.02 0.50
CA HIS A 135 10.71 3.38 -0.02
C HIS A 135 12.14 3.84 -0.31
N THR A 136 13.07 3.61 0.61
CA THR A 136 14.49 3.93 0.43
C THR A 136 15.11 3.13 -0.72
N ASP A 137 14.78 1.84 -0.80
CA ASP A 137 15.25 0.92 -1.84
C ASP A 137 14.73 1.35 -3.21
N PHE A 138 13.43 1.70 -3.30
CA PHE A 138 12.81 2.22 -4.51
C PHE A 138 13.43 3.56 -4.95
N ASP A 139 13.65 4.50 -4.02
CA ASP A 139 14.24 5.81 -4.31
C ASP A 139 15.70 5.70 -4.80
N LYS A 140 16.47 4.76 -4.25
CA LYS A 140 17.87 4.54 -4.61
C LYS A 140 18.05 3.66 -5.84
N GLY A 141 16.98 3.03 -6.33
CA GLY A 141 17.10 1.97 -7.34
C GLY A 141 17.95 0.80 -6.83
N VAL A 142 18.01 0.61 -5.51
CA VAL A 142 18.75 -0.48 -4.86
C VAL A 142 17.75 -1.59 -4.61
N TYR A 143 17.67 -2.48 -5.59
CA TYR A 143 16.64 -3.53 -5.67
C TYR A 143 17.11 -4.79 -4.94
N MET A 144 16.49 -5.14 -3.79
CA MET A 144 16.72 -6.40 -3.09
C MET A 144 15.41 -6.96 -2.51
N PRO A 145 15.00 -8.21 -2.82
CA PRO A 145 15.42 -9.04 -3.95
C PRO A 145 14.83 -8.50 -5.28
N ARG A 146 15.35 -8.93 -6.43
CA ARG A 146 15.34 -8.22 -7.73
C ARG A 146 13.98 -7.89 -8.40
N ASP A 147 12.86 -8.07 -7.73
CA ASP A 147 11.56 -8.07 -8.42
C ASP A 147 10.78 -6.76 -8.31
N VAL A 148 11.24 -5.75 -7.58
CA VAL A 148 10.48 -4.50 -7.37
C VAL A 148 11.02 -3.37 -8.24
N ASP A 149 11.16 -3.62 -9.55
CA ASP A 149 11.49 -2.56 -10.51
C ASP A 149 10.30 -1.59 -10.69
N LEU A 150 10.52 -0.51 -11.46
CA LEU A 150 9.47 0.44 -11.77
C LEU A 150 8.25 -0.22 -12.43
N ALA A 151 8.45 -1.29 -13.21
CA ALA A 151 7.37 -2.01 -13.86
C ALA A 151 6.53 -2.79 -12.84
N THR A 152 7.16 -3.45 -11.86
CA THR A 152 6.48 -4.12 -10.75
C THR A 152 5.74 -3.14 -9.88
N VAL A 153 6.34 -2.01 -9.51
CA VAL A 153 5.61 -0.99 -8.71
C VAL A 153 4.40 -0.46 -9.48
N LYS A 154 4.53 -0.22 -10.80
CA LYS A 154 3.40 0.15 -11.67
C LYS A 154 2.35 -0.96 -11.75
N ALA A 155 2.76 -2.23 -11.80
CA ALA A 155 1.86 -3.38 -11.83
C ALA A 155 1.11 -3.55 -10.51
N VAL A 156 1.80 -3.49 -9.37
CA VAL A 156 1.22 -3.54 -8.02
C VAL A 156 0.23 -2.39 -7.85
N LYS A 157 0.63 -1.16 -8.19
CA LYS A 157 -0.26 0.00 -8.20
C LYS A 157 -1.52 -0.27 -9.02
N GLN A 158 -1.35 -0.79 -10.23
CA GLN A 158 -2.47 -1.09 -11.12
C GLN A 158 -3.40 -2.16 -10.53
N VAL A 159 -2.87 -3.17 -9.86
CA VAL A 159 -3.66 -4.22 -9.17
C VAL A 159 -4.43 -3.63 -7.99
N LEU A 160 -3.81 -2.79 -7.16
CA LEU A 160 -4.46 -2.14 -6.02
C LEU A 160 -5.60 -1.22 -6.48
N VAL A 161 -5.36 -0.38 -7.48
CA VAL A 161 -6.39 0.49 -8.05
C VAL A 161 -7.47 -0.33 -8.76
N ASN A 162 -7.12 -1.40 -9.48
CA ASN A 162 -8.11 -2.31 -10.09
C ASN A 162 -8.99 -2.97 -9.04
N ARG A 163 -8.43 -3.36 -7.88
CA ARG A 163 -9.21 -3.89 -6.76
C ARG A 163 -10.23 -2.87 -6.27
N ARG A 164 -9.83 -1.61 -6.07
CA ARG A 164 -10.73 -0.53 -5.65
C ARG A 164 -11.80 -0.22 -6.69
N VAL A 165 -11.43 -0.14 -7.98
CA VAL A 165 -12.38 0.06 -9.08
C VAL A 165 -13.36 -1.10 -9.20
N ARG A 166 -12.91 -2.36 -9.02
CA ARG A 166 -13.82 -3.51 -8.96
C ARG A 166 -14.78 -3.38 -7.79
N GLN A 167 -14.28 -3.03 -6.60
CA GLN A 167 -15.12 -2.79 -5.43
C GLN A 167 -16.18 -1.72 -5.74
N TRP A 168 -15.79 -0.56 -6.28
CA TRP A 168 -16.74 0.50 -6.65
C TRP A 168 -17.66 0.12 -7.80
N THR A 169 -17.20 -0.71 -8.74
CA THR A 169 -18.04 -1.22 -9.85
C THR A 169 -19.09 -2.18 -9.32
N ILE A 170 -18.74 -2.98 -8.31
CA ILE A 170 -19.70 -3.77 -7.56
C ILE A 170 -20.61 -2.83 -6.79
N GLU A 171 -20.12 -1.79 -6.09
CA GLU A 171 -20.95 -0.76 -5.41
C GLU A 171 -21.91 -0.02 -6.35
N ARG A 172 -21.48 0.24 -7.58
CA ARG A 172 -22.25 0.89 -8.65
C ARG A 172 -23.34 -0.04 -9.17
N ASN A 173 -22.99 -1.30 -9.42
CA ASN A 173 -23.90 -2.27 -9.99
C ASN A 173 -24.79 -2.91 -8.92
N ALA A 174 -24.38 -2.84 -7.66
CA ALA A 174 -25.07 -3.36 -6.51
C ALA A 174 -24.71 -2.54 -5.27
N SER A 175 -25.68 -2.14 -4.45
CA SER A 175 -25.38 -1.80 -3.06
C SER A 175 -24.63 -3.00 -2.43
N LEU A 176 -23.30 -2.91 -2.27
CA LEU A 176 -22.41 -4.00 -1.83
C LEU A 176 -22.92 -4.72 -0.59
N ALA A 177 -23.66 -3.98 0.25
CA ALA A 177 -24.33 -4.50 1.42
C ALA A 177 -25.32 -5.64 1.10
N VAL A 178 -26.14 -5.52 0.04
CA VAL A 178 -27.10 -6.58 -0.33
C VAL A 178 -26.35 -7.85 -0.74
N LEU A 179 -25.38 -7.78 -1.66
CA LEU A 179 -24.64 -8.95 -2.12
C LEU A 179 -23.82 -9.62 -1.00
N ARG A 180 -23.19 -8.83 -0.12
CA ARG A 180 -22.44 -9.35 1.04
C ARG A 180 -23.36 -10.05 2.04
N LEU A 181 -24.50 -9.44 2.37
CA LEU A 181 -25.49 -10.03 3.27
C LEU A 181 -26.12 -11.30 2.67
N VAL A 182 -26.38 -11.31 1.36
CA VAL A 182 -26.83 -12.51 0.65
C VAL A 182 -25.82 -13.65 0.84
N ARG A 183 -24.54 -13.40 0.61
CA ARG A 183 -23.48 -14.41 0.77
C ARG A 183 -23.33 -14.89 2.20
N GLN A 184 -23.39 -13.99 3.17
CA GLN A 184 -23.34 -14.36 4.59
C GLN A 184 -24.50 -15.32 4.95
N VAL A 185 -25.70 -15.07 4.41
CA VAL A 185 -26.84 -15.97 4.63
C VAL A 185 -26.69 -17.31 3.88
N GLU A 186 -26.00 -17.34 2.73
CA GLU A 186 -25.63 -18.60 2.06
C GLU A 186 -24.65 -19.44 2.88
N GLU A 187 -23.61 -18.83 3.44
CA GLU A 187 -22.63 -19.52 4.30
C GLU A 187 -23.30 -20.09 5.55
N ILE A 188 -24.15 -19.29 6.21
CA ILE A 188 -24.99 -19.74 7.34
C ILE A 188 -25.92 -20.88 6.89
N GLY A 189 -26.56 -20.77 5.72
CA GLY A 189 -27.41 -21.82 5.16
C GLY A 189 -26.67 -23.14 4.94
N GLY A 190 -25.44 -23.09 4.45
CA GLY A 190 -24.55 -24.24 4.31
C GLY A 190 -24.18 -24.88 5.65
N LEU A 191 -23.85 -24.07 6.66
CA LEU A 191 -23.57 -24.55 8.02
C LEU A 191 -24.78 -25.22 8.67
N LEU A 192 -25.98 -24.68 8.47
CA LEU A 192 -27.23 -25.25 8.99
C LEU A 192 -27.63 -26.54 8.26
N ALA A 193 -27.26 -26.69 7.00
CA ALA A 193 -27.47 -27.92 6.23
C ALA A 193 -26.46 -29.04 6.59
N ASN A 194 -25.32 -28.67 7.20
CA ASN A 194 -24.29 -29.62 7.58
C ASN A 194 -24.56 -30.20 8.99
N VAL A 195 -24.70 -31.53 9.04
CA VAL A 195 -25.02 -32.31 10.24
C VAL A 195 -23.89 -32.33 11.28
N ASP A 196 -22.65 -32.12 10.85
CA ASP A 196 -21.47 -32.13 11.73
C ASP A 196 -21.38 -30.88 12.61
N PHE A 197 -22.12 -29.81 12.27
CA PHE A 197 -22.13 -28.53 13.00
C PHE A 197 -23.38 -28.28 13.84
N THR A 198 -24.15 -29.33 14.16
CA THR A 198 -25.41 -29.23 14.94
C THR A 198 -25.26 -28.50 16.28
N ALA A 199 -24.11 -28.62 16.95
CA ALA A 199 -23.82 -27.89 18.19
C ALA A 199 -23.76 -26.35 18.01
N ALA A 200 -23.43 -25.87 16.80
CA ALA A 200 -23.36 -24.45 16.47
C ALA A 200 -24.68 -23.88 15.94
N HIS A 201 -25.65 -24.73 15.57
CA HIS A 201 -26.89 -24.32 14.88
C HIS A 201 -27.68 -23.25 15.64
N GLY A 202 -27.77 -23.32 16.97
CA GLY A 202 -28.49 -22.32 17.76
C GLY A 202 -27.89 -20.91 17.66
N ALA A 203 -26.57 -20.78 17.70
CA ALA A 203 -25.87 -19.50 17.56
C ALA A 203 -25.96 -18.97 16.11
N VAL A 204 -25.78 -19.86 15.13
CA VAL A 204 -25.85 -19.56 13.70
C VAL A 204 -27.25 -19.11 13.29
N LEU A 205 -28.31 -19.72 13.83
CA LEU A 205 -29.71 -19.31 13.61
C LEU A 205 -29.99 -17.90 14.16
N ALA A 206 -29.41 -17.56 15.32
CA ALA A 206 -29.58 -16.23 15.90
C ALA A 206 -28.90 -15.14 15.05
N MET A 207 -27.74 -15.45 14.45
CA MET A 207 -27.07 -14.58 13.48
C MET A 207 -27.91 -14.42 12.21
N ALA A 208 -28.37 -15.53 11.63
CA ALA A 208 -29.19 -15.55 10.42
C ALA A 208 -30.44 -14.67 10.53
N ARG A 209 -31.10 -14.66 11.70
CA ARG A 209 -32.28 -13.82 11.96
C ARG A 209 -31.97 -12.31 11.90
N LYS A 210 -30.81 -11.91 12.43
CA LYS A 210 -30.36 -10.51 12.38
C LYS A 210 -29.99 -10.12 10.95
N ASP A 211 -29.26 -11.00 10.26
CA ASP A 211 -28.82 -10.77 8.89
C ASP A 211 -30.01 -10.66 7.94
N LEU A 212 -31.04 -11.51 8.09
CA LEU A 212 -32.28 -11.40 7.33
C LEU A 212 -33.02 -10.08 7.54
N ALA A 213 -33.04 -9.56 8.78
CA ALA A 213 -33.68 -8.29 9.08
C ALA A 213 -32.95 -7.12 8.42
N THR A 214 -31.62 -7.10 8.52
CA THR A 214 -30.78 -6.11 7.85
C THR A 214 -30.90 -6.22 6.32
N LEU A 215 -30.93 -7.44 5.80
CA LEU A 215 -31.02 -7.73 4.37
C LEU A 215 -32.36 -7.28 3.78
N GLU A 216 -33.48 -7.47 4.48
CA GLU A 216 -34.79 -6.97 4.05
C GLU A 216 -34.77 -5.45 3.86
N VAL A 217 -34.30 -4.72 4.87
CA VAL A 217 -34.27 -3.24 4.86
C VAL A 217 -33.33 -2.74 3.76
N THR A 218 -32.09 -3.24 3.77
CA THR A 218 -31.05 -2.82 2.81
C THR A 218 -31.46 -3.11 1.37
N ALA A 219 -32.07 -4.26 1.11
CA ALA A 219 -32.52 -4.63 -0.23
C ALA A 219 -33.76 -3.85 -0.67
N ALA A 220 -34.66 -3.50 0.24
CA ALA A 220 -35.82 -2.65 -0.08
C ALA A 220 -35.40 -1.22 -0.45
N GLU A 221 -34.44 -0.65 0.29
CA GLU A 221 -33.86 0.67 -0.01
C GLU A 221 -33.13 0.67 -1.37
N ALA A 222 -32.34 -0.39 -1.63
CA ALA A 222 -31.64 -0.58 -2.89
C ALA A 222 -32.58 -0.78 -4.10
N ALA A 223 -33.73 -1.44 -3.90
CA ALA A 223 -34.74 -1.61 -4.93
C ALA A 223 -35.45 -0.29 -5.29
N ALA A 224 -35.55 0.64 -4.34
CA ALA A 224 -36.23 1.92 -4.51
C ALA A 224 -35.39 2.99 -5.22
N THR A 225 -34.06 2.81 -5.31
CA THR A 225 -33.12 3.89 -5.67
C THR A 225 -32.82 4.07 -7.17
N GLN A 226 -33.65 3.55 -8.10
CA GLN A 226 -33.29 3.55 -9.53
C GLN A 226 -34.44 3.94 -10.48
N SER A 227 -34.74 5.23 -10.58
CA SER A 227 -35.81 5.73 -11.47
C SER A 227 -35.37 6.11 -12.89
N GLU A 228 -34.06 6.16 -13.23
CA GLU A 228 -33.60 6.53 -14.59
C GLU A 228 -32.29 5.83 -15.03
N ALA A 229 -32.21 4.50 -14.98
CA ALA A 229 -30.95 3.79 -15.27
C ALA A 229 -31.08 2.64 -16.30
N GLY A 230 -29.95 2.33 -16.96
CA GLY A 230 -29.82 1.34 -18.03
C GLY A 230 -30.08 -0.12 -17.60
N PRO A 231 -29.95 -1.10 -18.52
CA PRO A 231 -30.40 -2.48 -18.31
C PRO A 231 -29.85 -3.19 -17.06
N VAL A 232 -28.58 -2.96 -16.71
CA VAL A 232 -27.93 -3.58 -15.54
C VAL A 232 -28.51 -3.05 -14.22
N ALA A 233 -28.81 -1.76 -14.16
CA ALA A 233 -29.45 -1.16 -13.00
C ALA A 233 -30.86 -1.74 -12.82
N GLN A 234 -31.66 -1.78 -13.88
CA GLN A 234 -32.99 -2.42 -13.83
C GLN A 234 -32.95 -3.88 -13.37
N SER A 235 -31.93 -4.63 -13.79
CA SER A 235 -31.69 -6.00 -13.29
C SER A 235 -31.36 -6.01 -11.80
N TYR A 236 -30.51 -5.09 -11.33
CA TYR A 236 -30.20 -4.94 -9.91
C TYR A 236 -31.42 -4.59 -9.06
N ALA A 237 -32.26 -3.65 -9.50
CA ALA A 237 -33.48 -3.27 -8.78
C ALA A 237 -34.45 -4.46 -8.65
N LYS A 238 -34.57 -5.28 -9.71
CA LYS A 238 -35.35 -6.54 -9.67
C LYS A 238 -34.76 -7.54 -8.68
N PHE A 239 -33.44 -7.72 -8.70
CA PHE A 239 -32.74 -8.57 -7.74
C PHE A 239 -32.97 -8.10 -6.30
N ALA A 240 -32.76 -6.82 -6.01
CA ALA A 240 -32.94 -6.24 -4.69
C ALA A 240 -34.39 -6.38 -4.21
N ALA A 241 -35.39 -6.13 -5.06
CA ALA A 241 -36.80 -6.34 -4.73
C ALA A 241 -37.12 -7.81 -4.41
N LYS A 242 -36.54 -8.74 -5.18
CA LYS A 242 -36.69 -10.18 -4.96
C LYS A 242 -36.04 -10.62 -3.63
N VAL A 243 -34.86 -10.10 -3.31
CA VAL A 243 -34.16 -10.34 -2.04
C VAL A 243 -34.99 -9.82 -0.87
N ALA A 244 -35.45 -8.57 -0.93
CA ALA A 244 -36.26 -7.94 0.12
C ALA A 244 -37.55 -8.74 0.40
N SER A 245 -38.30 -9.07 -0.65
CA SER A 245 -39.54 -9.85 -0.53
C SER A 245 -39.31 -11.27 -0.01
N SER A 246 -38.16 -11.88 -0.32
CA SER A 246 -37.81 -13.22 0.16
C SER A 246 -37.34 -13.19 1.61
N ALA A 247 -36.58 -12.16 2.01
CA ALA A 247 -36.11 -11.99 3.39
C ALA A 247 -37.30 -11.73 4.32
N LYS A 248 -38.24 -10.86 3.90
CA LYS A 248 -39.50 -10.61 4.61
C LYS A 248 -40.30 -11.90 4.85
N ARG A 249 -40.44 -12.75 3.82
CA ARG A 249 -41.14 -14.03 3.93
C ARG A 249 -40.42 -15.00 4.87
N ALA A 250 -39.10 -15.06 4.81
CA ALA A 250 -38.30 -15.93 5.69
C ALA A 250 -38.41 -15.51 7.18
N ARG A 251 -38.46 -14.20 7.46
CA ARG A 251 -38.65 -13.66 8.82
C ARG A 251 -40.05 -13.89 9.40
N ALA A 252 -41.08 -13.96 8.55
CA ALA A 252 -42.45 -14.18 8.98
C ALA A 252 -42.72 -15.62 9.47
N LEU A 253 -41.78 -16.55 9.26
CA LEU A 253 -41.90 -17.94 9.70
C LEU A 253 -41.42 -18.10 11.16
N PRO A 254 -42.09 -18.94 11.98
CA PRO A 254 -41.66 -19.24 13.36
C PRO A 254 -40.25 -19.84 13.43
N GLU A 255 -39.91 -20.64 12.42
CA GLU A 255 -38.58 -21.16 12.17
C GLU A 255 -38.15 -20.74 10.76
N PRO A 256 -37.16 -19.84 10.63
CA PRO A 256 -36.77 -19.33 9.32
C PRO A 256 -36.16 -20.47 8.51
N ARG A 257 -36.73 -20.76 7.33
CA ARG A 257 -36.20 -21.75 6.37
C ARG A 257 -34.97 -21.19 5.64
N ILE A 258 -33.89 -20.95 6.40
CA ILE A 258 -32.66 -20.31 5.92
C ILE A 258 -32.09 -21.00 4.67
N PRO A 259 -31.99 -22.35 4.59
CA PRO A 259 -31.48 -22.99 3.38
C PRO A 259 -32.34 -22.73 2.13
N THR A 260 -33.68 -22.75 2.28
CA THR A 260 -34.61 -22.46 1.18
C THR A 260 -34.56 -20.99 0.75
N PHE A 261 -34.44 -20.08 1.73
CA PHE A 261 -34.22 -18.66 1.46
C PHE A 261 -32.92 -18.44 0.70
N ALA A 262 -31.81 -19.02 1.19
CA ALA A 262 -30.50 -18.90 0.58
C ALA A 262 -30.54 -19.37 -0.88
N ALA A 263 -31.12 -20.53 -1.17
CA ALA A 263 -31.28 -21.03 -2.54
C ALA A 263 -32.04 -20.06 -3.45
N THR A 264 -33.16 -19.49 -2.97
CA THR A 264 -33.98 -18.54 -3.75
C THR A 264 -33.20 -17.26 -4.07
N VAL A 265 -32.34 -16.82 -3.16
CA VAL A 265 -31.59 -15.59 -3.29
C VAL A 265 -30.32 -15.79 -4.13
N VAL A 266 -29.69 -16.97 -4.06
CA VAL A 266 -28.61 -17.40 -4.98
C VAL A 266 -29.08 -17.31 -6.42
N GLU A 267 -30.24 -17.86 -6.75
CA GLU A 267 -30.78 -17.83 -8.12
C GLU A 267 -30.97 -16.39 -8.62
N ALA A 268 -31.55 -15.52 -7.78
CA ALA A 268 -31.78 -14.12 -8.10
C ALA A 268 -30.46 -13.35 -8.26
N ARG A 269 -29.45 -13.66 -7.43
CA ARG A 269 -28.11 -13.10 -7.52
C ARG A 269 -27.44 -13.50 -8.83
N ASP A 270 -27.50 -14.78 -9.18
CA ASP A 270 -26.85 -15.32 -10.37
C ASP A 270 -27.48 -14.75 -11.65
N GLU A 271 -28.79 -14.50 -11.65
CA GLU A 271 -29.47 -13.76 -12.72
C GLU A 271 -28.92 -12.34 -12.87
N PHE A 272 -28.85 -11.58 -11.78
CA PHE A 272 -28.28 -10.23 -11.79
C PHE A 272 -26.82 -10.21 -12.23
N LEU A 273 -26.00 -11.13 -11.73
CA LEU A 273 -24.58 -11.21 -12.08
C LEU A 273 -24.38 -11.50 -13.57
N ARG A 274 -25.22 -12.35 -14.18
CA ARG A 274 -25.20 -12.57 -15.64
C ARG A 274 -25.54 -11.30 -16.42
N ASP A 275 -26.58 -10.59 -16.00
CA ASP A 275 -26.97 -9.33 -16.64
C ASP A 275 -25.88 -8.25 -16.49
N ALA A 276 -25.14 -8.27 -15.37
CA ALA A 276 -23.98 -7.42 -15.12
C ALA A 276 -22.69 -7.89 -15.82
N ALA A 277 -22.76 -8.91 -16.68
CA ALA A 277 -21.61 -9.53 -17.35
C ALA A 277 -20.51 -10.01 -16.39
N MET A 278 -20.90 -10.43 -15.19
CA MET A 278 -20.05 -11.04 -14.18
C MET A 278 -20.17 -12.56 -14.25
N THR A 279 -19.08 -13.26 -13.96
CA THR A 279 -19.00 -14.72 -13.94
C THR A 279 -18.28 -15.17 -12.68
N PRO A 280 -18.50 -16.42 -12.20
CA PRO A 280 -17.71 -16.96 -11.11
C PRO A 280 -16.21 -16.85 -11.40
N CYS A 281 -15.44 -16.45 -10.40
CA CYS A 281 -13.99 -16.43 -10.47
C CYS A 281 -13.47 -17.86 -10.76
N PRO A 282 -12.61 -18.07 -11.77
CA PRO A 282 -12.16 -19.41 -12.13
C PRO A 282 -11.25 -20.06 -11.07
N LEU A 283 -10.64 -19.28 -10.18
CA LEU A 283 -9.77 -19.80 -9.12
C LEU A 283 -10.57 -20.36 -7.93
N CYS A 284 -11.57 -19.62 -7.45
CA CYS A 284 -12.37 -20.00 -6.28
C CYS A 284 -13.78 -20.49 -6.62
N THR A 285 -14.10 -20.57 -7.91
CA THR A 285 -15.40 -21.05 -8.42
C THR A 285 -16.61 -20.39 -7.76
N GLY A 286 -16.53 -19.09 -7.48
CA GLY A 286 -17.62 -18.35 -6.82
C GLY A 286 -17.54 -18.28 -5.29
N SER A 287 -16.70 -19.08 -4.64
CA SER A 287 -16.63 -19.13 -3.16
C SER A 287 -16.04 -17.86 -2.54
N GLY A 288 -15.24 -17.12 -3.31
CA GLY A 288 -14.49 -15.96 -2.83
C GLY A 288 -13.36 -16.29 -1.87
N SER A 289 -13.13 -17.57 -1.54
CA SER A 289 -12.01 -18.02 -0.71
C SER A 289 -11.12 -18.98 -1.50
N TRP A 290 -9.82 -18.92 -1.23
CA TRP A 290 -8.85 -19.86 -1.77
C TRP A 290 -7.77 -20.11 -0.71
N ASP A 291 -7.51 -21.39 -0.43
CA ASP A 291 -6.51 -21.84 0.55
C ASP A 291 -6.67 -21.20 1.95
N GLY A 292 -7.92 -21.20 2.46
CA GLY A 292 -8.24 -20.68 3.79
C GLY A 292 -8.17 -19.15 3.94
N SER A 293 -7.94 -18.42 2.84
CA SER A 293 -7.89 -16.96 2.82
C SER A 293 -8.81 -16.38 1.75
N ASP A 294 -8.91 -15.05 1.69
CA ASP A 294 -9.62 -14.37 0.59
C ASP A 294 -8.98 -14.77 -0.74
N CYS A 295 -9.80 -15.16 -1.71
CA CYS A 295 -9.31 -15.59 -3.00
C CYS A 295 -8.48 -14.47 -3.66
N PRO A 296 -7.19 -14.68 -3.95
CA PRO A 296 -6.30 -13.63 -4.43
C PRO A 296 -6.62 -13.19 -5.88
N ALA A 297 -7.34 -14.01 -6.65
CA ALA A 297 -7.74 -13.66 -8.02
C ALA A 297 -8.93 -12.68 -8.06
N CYS A 298 -9.91 -12.84 -7.18
CA CYS A 298 -11.07 -11.95 -7.10
C CYS A 298 -11.06 -10.99 -5.89
N GLY A 299 -10.06 -11.12 -5.02
CA GLY A 299 -9.91 -10.30 -3.81
C GLY A 299 -11.01 -10.56 -2.77
N GLY A 300 -11.48 -11.79 -2.67
CA GLY A 300 -12.56 -12.16 -1.75
C GLY A 300 -13.95 -12.17 -2.37
N GLU A 301 -14.18 -11.53 -3.52
CA GLU A 301 -15.54 -11.25 -4.04
C GLU A 301 -16.28 -12.45 -4.65
N GLY A 302 -15.57 -13.52 -4.99
CA GLY A 302 -16.13 -14.73 -5.63
C GLY A 302 -16.43 -14.58 -7.13
N TYR A 303 -16.70 -13.37 -7.61
CA TYR A 303 -17.07 -13.08 -9.00
C TYR A 303 -16.18 -12.02 -9.63
N VAL A 304 -15.99 -12.11 -10.95
CA VAL A 304 -15.20 -11.16 -11.75
C VAL A 304 -15.91 -10.87 -13.07
N ALA A 305 -15.55 -9.79 -13.75
CA ALA A 305 -16.08 -9.51 -15.08
C ALA A 305 -15.70 -10.66 -16.04
N ALA A 306 -16.60 -11.00 -16.98
CA ALA A 306 -16.35 -12.09 -17.93
C ALA A 306 -15.06 -11.90 -18.76
N ALA A 307 -14.67 -10.65 -19.02
CA ALA A 307 -13.40 -10.33 -19.68
C ALA A 307 -12.17 -10.59 -18.78
N ASP A 308 -12.28 -10.31 -17.48
CA ASP A 308 -11.22 -10.52 -16.50
C ASP A 308 -11.03 -12.00 -16.19
N ALA A 309 -12.12 -12.78 -16.13
CA ALA A 309 -12.06 -14.23 -15.92
C ALA A 309 -11.13 -14.93 -16.91
N ARG A 310 -11.14 -14.49 -18.18
CA ARG A 310 -10.27 -15.05 -19.24
C ARG A 310 -8.79 -14.72 -19.06
N ARG A 311 -8.47 -13.69 -18.27
CA ARG A 311 -7.09 -13.24 -18.00
C ARG A 311 -6.51 -13.91 -16.75
N ILE A 312 -7.35 -14.56 -15.94
CA ILE A 312 -6.90 -15.26 -14.74
C ILE A 312 -6.36 -16.62 -15.16
N ASP A 313 -5.05 -16.76 -15.15
CA ASP A 313 -4.42 -18.07 -15.18
C ASP A 313 -4.51 -18.72 -13.80
N VAL A 314 -5.33 -19.76 -13.65
CA VAL A 314 -5.47 -20.52 -12.40
C VAL A 314 -4.16 -21.24 -12.05
N SER A 315 -3.37 -21.61 -13.07
CA SER A 315 -2.10 -22.32 -12.88
C SER A 315 -1.10 -21.46 -12.09
N ALA A 316 -1.12 -20.14 -12.31
CA ALA A 316 -0.27 -19.15 -11.64
C ALA A 316 -0.42 -19.11 -10.10
N TYR A 317 -1.51 -19.65 -9.56
CA TYR A 317 -1.79 -19.69 -8.12
C TYR A 317 -1.39 -21.01 -7.46
N GLN A 318 -1.04 -22.04 -8.23
CA GLN A 318 -0.68 -23.34 -7.67
C GLN A 318 0.56 -23.24 -6.80
N ALA A 319 0.55 -23.90 -5.64
CA ALA A 319 1.72 -24.03 -4.79
C ALA A 319 2.77 -24.92 -5.49
N VAL A 320 3.94 -24.38 -5.76
CA VAL A 320 5.11 -25.08 -6.32
C VAL A 320 6.28 -24.94 -5.35
N ASP A 321 7.28 -25.80 -5.50
CA ASP A 321 8.49 -25.71 -4.67
C ASP A 321 9.25 -24.42 -4.98
N CYS A 322 9.84 -23.84 -3.94
CA CYS A 322 10.69 -22.66 -4.09
C CYS A 322 11.91 -23.02 -4.97
N PRO A 323 12.15 -22.30 -6.08
CA PRO A 323 13.21 -22.64 -7.04
C PRO A 323 14.63 -22.36 -6.52
N VAL A 324 14.74 -21.68 -5.37
CA VAL A 324 16.02 -21.27 -4.76
C VAL A 324 16.50 -22.26 -3.71
N CYS A 325 15.59 -22.98 -3.05
CA CYS A 325 15.91 -24.01 -2.06
C CYS A 325 15.34 -25.38 -2.41
N ASP A 326 14.79 -25.57 -3.60
CA ASP A 326 14.19 -26.81 -4.08
C ASP A 326 13.23 -27.45 -3.07
N GLY A 327 12.42 -26.60 -2.40
CA GLY A 327 11.44 -27.05 -1.42
C GLY A 327 11.98 -27.42 -0.03
N CYS A 328 13.28 -27.25 0.26
CA CYS A 328 13.82 -27.58 1.59
C CYS A 328 13.62 -26.48 2.64
N GLY A 329 13.31 -25.25 2.22
CA GLY A 329 13.06 -24.12 3.12
C GLY A 329 14.31 -23.52 3.79
N GLN A 330 15.50 -24.06 3.53
CA GLN A 330 16.74 -23.59 4.14
C GLN A 330 17.82 -23.30 3.08
N ARG A 331 18.67 -22.31 3.38
CA ARG A 331 19.90 -22.00 2.62
C ARG A 331 20.98 -21.53 3.57
N ASN A 332 22.20 -22.02 3.39
CA ASN A 332 23.37 -21.63 4.21
C ASN A 332 23.10 -21.68 5.73
N GLY A 333 22.38 -22.71 6.20
CA GLY A 333 22.02 -22.89 7.62
C GLY A 333 20.96 -21.92 8.16
N SER A 334 20.36 -21.09 7.31
CA SER A 334 19.30 -20.12 7.64
C SER A 334 18.02 -20.41 6.87
N LEU A 335 16.93 -19.74 7.23
CA LEU A 335 15.69 -19.77 6.45
C LEU A 335 15.96 -19.26 5.03
N CYS A 336 15.42 -19.95 4.02
CA CYS A 336 15.61 -19.56 2.63
C CYS A 336 15.05 -18.14 2.40
N PRO A 337 15.87 -17.18 1.93
CA PRO A 337 15.45 -15.78 1.78
C PRO A 337 14.34 -15.59 0.74
N ALA A 338 14.29 -16.44 -0.30
CA ALA A 338 13.27 -16.37 -1.34
C ALA A 338 11.87 -16.78 -0.85
N CYS A 339 11.77 -17.77 0.04
CA CYS A 339 10.48 -18.29 0.53
C CYS A 339 10.23 -18.07 2.03
N GLY A 340 11.14 -17.41 2.74
CA GLY A 340 11.06 -17.24 4.20
C GLY A 340 11.02 -18.54 5.00
N GLY A 341 11.41 -19.67 4.41
CA GLY A 341 11.28 -21.00 5.01
C GLY A 341 9.95 -21.73 4.79
N GLU A 342 9.02 -21.18 4.00
CA GLU A 342 7.72 -21.83 3.73
C GLU A 342 7.79 -23.04 2.77
N CYS A 343 8.96 -23.31 2.19
CA CYS A 343 9.26 -24.37 1.21
C CYS A 343 8.52 -24.25 -0.13
N ARG A 344 7.28 -23.78 -0.13
CA ARG A 344 6.42 -23.67 -1.31
C ARG A 344 5.91 -22.26 -1.45
N MET A 345 5.68 -21.84 -2.69
CA MET A 345 5.09 -20.56 -3.02
C MET A 345 4.20 -20.68 -4.25
N GLN A 346 3.38 -19.67 -4.52
CA GLN A 346 2.52 -19.67 -5.70
C GLN A 346 3.38 -19.60 -6.97
N ARG A 347 3.00 -20.33 -8.03
CA ARG A 347 3.76 -20.44 -9.28
C ARG A 347 4.21 -19.09 -9.82
N ARG A 348 3.34 -18.07 -9.85
CA ARG A 348 3.72 -16.73 -10.32
C ARG A 348 4.81 -16.06 -9.49
N HIS A 349 4.93 -16.40 -8.21
CA HIS A 349 6.02 -15.91 -7.36
C HIS A 349 7.28 -16.70 -7.67
N ALA A 350 7.20 -18.03 -7.76
CA ALA A 350 8.35 -18.85 -8.14
C ALA A 350 8.92 -18.49 -9.52
N GLU A 351 8.07 -18.22 -10.51
CA GLU A 351 8.47 -17.79 -11.85
C GLU A 351 9.08 -16.37 -11.87
N ALA A 352 8.78 -15.53 -10.88
CA ALA A 352 9.39 -14.23 -10.73
C ALA A 352 10.80 -14.31 -10.10
N VAL A 353 11.08 -15.36 -9.32
CA VAL A 353 12.38 -15.50 -8.64
C VAL A 353 13.50 -15.78 -9.64
N GLU A 354 14.41 -14.83 -9.80
CA GLU A 354 15.68 -15.03 -10.51
C GLU A 354 16.65 -15.86 -9.65
N THR A 355 16.78 -17.16 -9.92
CA THR A 355 17.65 -18.05 -9.13
C THR A 355 19.12 -17.63 -9.13
N ARG A 356 19.57 -16.95 -10.19
CA ARG A 356 20.93 -16.41 -10.34
C ARG A 356 21.29 -15.40 -9.25
N ASP A 357 20.31 -14.72 -8.67
CA ASP A 357 20.48 -13.70 -7.62
C ASP A 357 21.05 -14.27 -6.34
N TYR A 358 20.73 -15.54 -6.13
CA TYR A 358 21.08 -16.31 -4.96
C TYR A 358 22.29 -17.19 -5.24
N GLU A 359 23.01 -16.99 -6.35
CA GLU A 359 24.32 -17.61 -6.53
C GLU A 359 25.32 -17.00 -5.56
N GLU A 360 26.12 -17.83 -4.91
CA GLU A 360 27.27 -17.38 -4.12
C GLU A 360 28.37 -16.89 -5.07
N VAL A 361 28.73 -15.61 -4.95
CA VAL A 361 29.81 -14.98 -5.71
C VAL A 361 30.87 -14.44 -4.77
N ALA A 362 32.09 -14.28 -5.28
CA ALA A 362 33.17 -13.66 -4.50
C ALA A 362 32.77 -12.23 -4.11
N CYS A 363 32.98 -11.88 -2.83
CA CYS A 363 32.71 -10.54 -2.33
C CYS A 363 33.51 -9.51 -3.14
N PRO A 364 32.86 -8.52 -3.80
CA PRO A 364 33.54 -7.60 -4.71
C PRO A 364 34.46 -6.62 -3.96
N LEU A 365 34.24 -6.38 -2.66
CA LEU A 365 35.08 -5.49 -1.86
C LEU A 365 36.43 -6.11 -1.49
N CYS A 366 36.46 -7.41 -1.22
CA CYS A 366 37.69 -8.13 -0.82
C CYS A 366 38.15 -9.15 -1.84
N GLU A 367 37.50 -9.21 -3.01
CA GLU A 367 37.79 -10.17 -4.10
C GLU A 367 37.86 -11.63 -3.62
N GLY A 368 37.03 -11.99 -2.63
CA GLY A 368 37.01 -13.33 -2.04
C GLY A 368 38.10 -13.63 -1.01
N VAL A 369 38.93 -12.65 -0.62
CA VAL A 369 39.94 -12.83 0.43
C VAL A 369 39.30 -12.94 1.82
N GLY A 370 38.18 -12.25 2.05
CA GLY A 370 37.49 -12.18 3.35
C GLY A 370 38.17 -11.27 4.37
N ARG A 371 39.25 -10.58 3.99
CA ARG A 371 39.95 -9.61 4.84
C ARG A 371 40.22 -8.31 4.11
N ARG A 372 40.22 -7.20 4.85
CA ARG A 372 40.62 -5.88 4.37
C ARG A 372 41.41 -5.16 5.46
N ALA A 373 42.62 -4.69 5.12
CA ALA A 373 43.52 -4.04 6.07
C ALA A 373 43.81 -4.85 7.36
N GLY A 374 43.86 -6.18 7.26
CA GLY A 374 44.13 -7.09 8.39
C GLY A 374 42.88 -7.58 9.12
N GLU A 375 41.79 -6.82 9.06
CA GLU A 375 40.51 -7.13 9.70
C GLU A 375 39.60 -7.96 8.80
N GLU A 376 38.53 -8.51 9.38
CA GLU A 376 37.46 -9.15 8.63
C GLU A 376 36.85 -8.15 7.63
N CYS A 377 36.55 -8.61 6.42
CA CYS A 377 35.99 -7.73 5.40
C CYS A 377 34.61 -7.22 5.86
N PRO A 378 34.39 -5.90 5.95
CA PRO A 378 33.16 -5.33 6.51
C PRO A 378 31.93 -5.54 5.61
N ALA A 379 32.13 -5.87 4.32
CA ALA A 379 31.02 -6.17 3.41
C ALA A 379 30.51 -7.61 3.53
N CYS A 380 31.40 -8.60 3.74
CA CYS A 380 31.02 -10.00 3.85
C CYS A 380 31.18 -10.60 5.25
N GLY A 381 31.62 -9.82 6.25
CA GLY A 381 31.86 -10.32 7.60
C GLY A 381 32.92 -11.44 7.67
N GLY A 382 33.82 -11.51 6.68
CA GLY A 382 34.81 -12.59 6.61
C GLY A 382 34.40 -13.84 5.82
N GLU A 383 33.13 -13.95 5.39
CA GLU A 383 32.57 -15.14 4.70
C GLU A 383 33.14 -15.37 3.29
N ARG A 384 33.86 -14.39 2.73
CA ARG A 384 34.48 -14.40 1.38
C ARG A 384 33.50 -14.40 0.21
N THR A 385 32.35 -15.04 0.35
CA THR A 385 31.26 -15.01 -0.64
C THR A 385 30.05 -14.25 -0.11
N MET A 386 29.17 -13.88 -1.02
CA MET A 386 27.84 -13.36 -0.74
C MET A 386 26.92 -13.65 -1.92
N GLU A 387 25.62 -13.56 -1.69
CA GLU A 387 24.63 -13.75 -2.76
C GLU A 387 24.79 -12.66 -3.83
N ARG A 388 24.67 -13.03 -5.10
CA ARG A 388 24.92 -12.15 -6.26
C ARG A 388 24.15 -10.83 -6.18
N HIS A 389 22.87 -10.86 -5.83
CA HIS A 389 22.10 -9.62 -5.70
C HIS A 389 22.69 -8.66 -4.64
N ILE A 390 23.30 -9.19 -3.56
CA ILE A 390 23.99 -8.39 -2.53
C ILE A 390 25.27 -7.79 -3.11
N ALA A 391 26.03 -8.58 -3.86
CA ALA A 391 27.23 -8.11 -4.53
C ALA A 391 26.95 -7.02 -5.56
N ASP A 392 25.88 -7.16 -6.36
CA ASP A 392 25.51 -6.22 -7.42
C ASP A 392 25.04 -4.86 -6.86
N THR A 393 24.47 -4.85 -5.64
CA THR A 393 23.97 -3.63 -4.97
C THR A 393 24.99 -2.98 -4.03
N LEU A 394 26.15 -3.61 -3.83
CA LEU A 394 27.18 -3.09 -2.93
C LEU A 394 27.85 -1.85 -3.52
N ASP A 395 27.65 -0.69 -2.88
CA ASP A 395 28.41 0.53 -3.19
C ASP A 395 29.83 0.41 -2.63
N LEU A 396 30.79 0.09 -3.49
CA LEU A 396 32.20 -0.01 -3.11
C LEU A 396 32.78 1.31 -2.59
N ALA A 397 32.31 2.45 -3.10
CA ALA A 397 32.80 3.76 -2.68
C ALA A 397 32.40 4.09 -1.24
N ALA A 398 31.34 3.45 -0.72
CA ALA A 398 30.94 3.54 0.67
C ALA A 398 32.02 3.04 1.65
N TYR A 399 32.88 2.12 1.19
CA TYR A 399 33.98 1.52 1.98
C TYR A 399 35.34 2.18 1.73
N ASP A 400 35.38 3.24 0.92
CA ASP A 400 36.59 4.04 0.73
C ASP A 400 37.01 4.70 2.04
N LEU A 401 38.31 4.64 2.34
CA LEU A 401 38.86 5.36 3.48
C LEU A 401 39.02 6.83 3.13
N VAL A 402 38.19 7.67 3.73
CA VAL A 402 38.23 9.13 3.64
C VAL A 402 38.91 9.72 4.86
N LYS A 403 39.54 10.88 4.67
CA LYS A 403 40.18 11.65 5.74
C LYS A 403 39.14 12.06 6.78
N CYS A 404 39.42 11.84 8.06
CA CYS A 404 38.52 12.26 9.13
C CYS A 404 38.38 13.79 9.14
N SER A 405 37.14 14.28 9.04
CA SER A 405 36.82 15.72 8.99
C SER A 405 37.17 16.45 10.28
N LEU A 406 37.09 15.78 11.43
CA LEU A 406 37.33 16.40 12.73
C LEU A 406 38.81 16.62 13.03
N CYS A 407 39.65 15.60 12.86
CA CYS A 407 41.10 15.73 13.11
C CYS A 407 41.90 16.13 11.88
N ALA A 408 41.23 16.33 10.74
CA ALA A 408 41.87 16.57 9.46
C ALA A 408 43.03 15.58 9.22
N GLY A 409 42.78 14.28 9.43
CA GLY A 409 43.73 13.21 9.14
C GLY A 409 44.87 13.03 10.15
N SER A 410 44.98 13.86 11.19
CA SER A 410 46.06 13.73 12.18
C SER A 410 45.89 12.52 13.10
N GLY A 411 44.66 11.99 13.20
CA GLY A 411 44.32 10.97 14.20
C GLY A 411 44.17 11.54 15.62
N GLN A 412 44.51 12.80 15.86
CA GLN A 412 44.53 13.40 17.20
C GLN A 412 43.64 14.63 17.30
N LEU A 413 43.01 14.79 18.46
CA LEU A 413 42.20 15.96 18.82
C LEU A 413 42.53 16.34 20.28
N GLY A 414 43.11 17.53 20.49
CA GLY A 414 43.47 18.00 21.84
C GLY A 414 44.48 17.12 22.58
N GLY A 415 45.38 16.44 21.85
CA GLY A 415 46.38 15.54 22.42
C GLY A 415 45.90 14.12 22.74
N TYR A 416 44.62 13.82 22.48
CA TYR A 416 44.03 12.49 22.61
C TYR A 416 43.66 11.91 21.24
N ASP A 417 43.43 10.60 21.19
CA ASP A 417 42.91 9.95 19.99
C ASP A 417 41.58 10.57 19.58
N CYS A 418 41.48 10.93 18.31
CA CYS A 418 40.30 11.55 17.73
C CYS A 418 39.11 10.59 17.88
N PRO A 419 38.06 10.92 18.64
CA PRO A 419 37.03 9.96 19.00
C PRO A 419 36.26 9.36 17.80
N PRO A 420 35.92 10.12 16.75
CA PRO A 420 35.29 9.55 15.56
C PRO A 420 36.12 8.48 14.87
N CYS A 421 37.45 8.66 14.75
CA CYS A 421 38.32 7.75 14.01
C CYS A 421 39.25 6.89 14.89
N ALA A 422 39.09 6.96 16.21
CA ALA A 422 39.89 6.23 17.19
C ALA A 422 41.41 6.24 16.91
N GLY A 423 41.97 7.40 16.55
CA GLY A 423 43.42 7.52 16.26
C GLY A 423 43.83 7.25 14.81
N GLU A 424 43.01 6.62 13.97
CA GLU A 424 43.39 6.20 12.61
C GLU A 424 43.54 7.36 11.61
N GLY A 425 42.98 8.53 11.91
CA GLY A 425 42.94 9.69 11.00
C GLY A 425 42.04 9.53 9.77
N ARG A 426 41.46 8.36 9.57
CA ARG A 426 40.61 8.00 8.42
C ARG A 426 39.40 7.20 8.86
N LEU A 427 38.34 7.28 8.08
CA LEU A 427 37.05 6.63 8.29
C LEU A 427 36.56 6.06 6.97
N GLU A 428 35.77 4.99 7.01
CA GLU A 428 35.00 4.60 5.83
C GLU A 428 34.01 5.72 5.48
N ARG A 429 33.83 5.98 4.18
CA ARG A 429 32.94 7.04 3.68
C ARG A 429 31.54 6.94 4.27
N GLN A 430 30.94 5.75 4.30
CA GLN A 430 29.62 5.52 4.92
C GLN A 430 29.55 5.86 6.41
N LEU A 431 30.67 5.74 7.12
CA LEU A 431 30.73 6.08 8.55
C LEU A 431 30.92 7.58 8.71
N ALA A 432 31.77 8.20 7.89
CA ALA A 432 31.96 9.64 7.84
C ALA A 432 30.68 10.41 7.46
N ASP A 433 29.90 9.87 6.51
CA ASP A 433 28.63 10.46 6.06
C ASP A 433 27.51 10.32 7.11
N ARG A 434 27.61 9.31 8.00
CA ARG A 434 26.67 9.12 9.13
C ARG A 434 26.99 9.99 10.34
N TYR A 435 28.22 10.50 10.46
CA TYR A 435 28.60 11.37 11.57
C TYR A 435 27.94 12.74 11.45
N ASP A 436 27.20 13.14 12.48
CA ASP A 436 26.81 14.54 12.67
C ASP A 436 27.99 15.33 13.21
N TRP A 437 28.79 15.89 12.31
CA TRP A 437 29.98 16.67 12.65
C TRP A 437 29.68 17.89 13.52
N SER A 438 28.45 18.41 13.45
CA SER A 438 28.01 19.58 14.21
C SER A 438 28.06 19.33 15.73
N GLN A 439 28.00 18.07 16.16
CA GLN A 439 28.16 17.67 17.56
C GLN A 439 29.53 17.99 18.15
N TYR A 440 30.54 18.18 17.30
CA TYR A 440 31.91 18.53 17.66
C TYR A 440 32.24 20.01 17.42
N ASP A 441 31.24 20.84 17.11
CA ASP A 441 31.42 22.29 17.11
C ASP A 441 31.64 22.79 18.54
N LEU A 442 32.63 23.65 18.72
CA LEU A 442 32.84 24.36 19.97
C LEU A 442 31.77 25.45 20.14
N VAL A 443 31.06 25.39 21.25
CA VAL A 443 30.04 26.36 21.66
C VAL A 443 30.43 26.99 22.98
N LYS A 444 29.93 28.20 23.26
CA LYS A 444 30.16 28.86 24.55
C LYS A 444 29.61 27.99 25.68
N CYS A 445 30.42 27.77 26.71
CA CYS A 445 30.00 27.04 27.89
C CYS A 445 28.81 27.76 28.57
N PRO A 446 27.65 27.10 28.73
CA PRO A 446 26.47 27.72 29.36
C PRO A 446 26.71 28.07 30.83
N SER A 447 27.46 27.24 31.56
CA SER A 447 27.66 27.40 33.01
C SER A 447 28.51 28.61 33.40
N CYS A 448 29.38 29.10 32.51
CA CYS A 448 30.21 30.30 32.74
C CYS A 448 29.96 31.42 31.72
N GLY A 449 29.02 31.24 30.78
CA GLY A 449 28.77 32.22 29.72
C GLY A 449 29.95 32.42 28.75
N GLY A 450 30.91 31.50 28.74
CA GLY A 450 32.10 31.56 27.91
C GLY A 450 33.34 32.19 28.55
N THR A 451 33.30 32.54 29.85
CA THR A 451 34.43 33.17 30.54
C THR A 451 35.51 32.19 30.96
N GLY A 452 35.21 30.89 31.01
CA GLY A 452 36.09 29.87 31.58
C GLY A 452 36.16 29.88 33.10
N GLN A 453 35.58 30.87 33.78
CA GLN A 453 35.67 31.04 35.24
C GLN A 453 34.31 31.16 35.93
N ARG A 454 34.20 30.62 37.15
CA ARG A 454 33.02 30.74 38.00
C ARG A 454 33.44 30.84 39.47
N HIS A 455 33.10 31.96 40.13
CA HIS A 455 33.41 32.25 41.54
C HIS A 455 34.89 32.00 41.91
N ASP A 456 35.80 32.67 41.20
CA ASP A 456 37.26 32.65 41.40
C ASP A 456 37.98 31.30 41.14
N TYR A 457 37.26 30.30 40.63
CA TYR A 457 37.81 29.02 40.19
C TYR A 457 37.50 28.75 38.71
N ASP A 458 38.30 27.89 38.09
CA ASP A 458 38.04 27.41 36.74
C ASP A 458 36.68 26.71 36.67
N CYS A 459 35.93 27.02 35.62
CA CYS A 459 34.61 26.45 35.41
C CYS A 459 34.73 24.94 35.14
N ARG A 460 34.29 24.11 36.11
CA ARG A 460 34.34 22.64 36.03
C ARG A 460 33.65 22.05 34.80
N SER A 461 32.61 22.69 34.27
CA SER A 461 31.88 22.22 33.09
C SER A 461 32.69 22.31 31.80
N CYS A 462 33.69 23.20 31.74
CA CYS A 462 34.57 23.40 30.58
C CYS A 462 36.07 23.33 30.93
N ASN A 463 36.40 22.92 32.16
CA ASN A 463 37.75 22.90 32.72
C ASN A 463 38.58 24.17 32.42
N GLY A 464 37.96 25.34 32.48
CA GLY A 464 38.65 26.62 32.25
C GLY A 464 38.65 27.10 30.79
N GLU A 465 38.29 26.27 29.80
CA GLU A 465 38.40 26.63 28.38
C GLU A 465 37.34 27.63 27.90
N GLY A 466 36.24 27.78 28.64
CA GLY A 466 35.11 28.65 28.27
C GLY A 466 34.30 28.14 27.07
N GLN A 467 34.71 27.05 26.44
CA GLN A 467 34.01 26.40 25.34
C GLN A 467 33.86 24.91 25.63
N VAL A 468 32.82 24.31 25.08
CA VAL A 468 32.55 22.87 25.16
C VAL A 468 32.05 22.41 23.81
N TYR A 469 32.20 21.12 23.50
CA TYR A 469 31.59 20.56 22.31
C TYR A 469 30.07 20.58 22.42
N ARG A 470 29.36 20.82 21.31
CA ARG A 470 27.89 20.84 21.29
C ARG A 470 27.27 19.59 21.92
N ARG A 471 27.83 18.40 21.69
CA ARG A 471 27.38 17.14 22.32
C ARG A 471 27.50 17.08 23.84
N GLN A 472 28.33 17.93 24.44
CA GLN A 472 28.50 18.01 25.89
C GLN A 472 27.42 18.88 26.54
N LEU A 473 26.66 19.67 25.76
CA LEU A 473 25.60 20.52 26.31
C LEU A 473 24.52 19.71 27.04
N ASP A 474 24.18 18.52 26.53
CA ASP A 474 23.17 17.63 27.14
C ASP A 474 23.58 17.15 28.55
N TRP A 475 24.87 17.23 28.88
CA TRP A 475 25.44 16.81 30.17
C TRP A 475 25.80 17.97 31.08
N ILE A 476 25.67 19.21 30.59
CA ILE A 476 26.01 20.46 31.31
C ILE A 476 24.75 21.14 31.87
N GLY A 477 23.56 20.63 31.52
CA GLY A 477 22.26 21.10 32.02
C GLY A 477 21.80 20.37 33.29
N ASP A 478 22.30 20.84 34.44
CA ASP A 478 21.56 21.11 35.68
C ASP A 478 22.43 21.97 36.62
#